data_AF-A0A9J6B6E3-F1
#
_entry.id   AF-A0A9J6B6E3-F1
#
_cell.length_a   1.000
_cell.length_b   1.000
_cell.length_c   1.000
_cell.angle_alpha   90.00
_cell.angle_beta   90.00
_cell.angle_gamma   90.00
#
_symmetry.space_group_name_H-M   'P 1'
#
loop_
_entity.id
_entity.type
_entity.pdbx_description
1 polymer ?
#
loop_
_entity_poly.entity_id
_entity_poly.type
_entity_poly.pdbx_seq_one_letter_code
_entity_poly.pdbx_strand_id
1 'polypeptide(L)'
;MERFIHEHGTFTIKPVILYYKDKYFVVRFANEEERDMVLCLVPHYLMRRPIIMKPWVPEFNFKEEILITIPLRVKLPNLPSSR
;
A
#
# COMPACT_ATOMS: atom_id res chain seq x y z
N MET A 1 -6.73 -2.58 11.82
CA MET A 1 -5.42 -2.89 11.22
C MET A 1 -5.05 -4.36 11.29
N GLU A 2 -5.29 -5.07 12.40
CA GLU A 2 -5.00 -6.52 12.44
C GLU A 2 -5.78 -7.35 11.40
N ARG A 3 -7.01 -6.96 11.05
CA ARG A 3 -7.76 -7.56 9.94
C ARG A 3 -7.04 -7.47 8.60
N PHE A 4 -6.33 -6.37 8.32
CA PHE A 4 -5.54 -6.22 7.09
C PHE A 4 -4.48 -7.33 7.00
N ILE A 5 -3.78 -7.58 8.10
CA ILE A 5 -2.77 -8.63 8.17
C ILE A 5 -3.43 -9.99 7.92
N HIS A 6 -4.55 -10.29 8.59
CA HIS A 6 -5.26 -11.56 8.37
C HIS A 6 -5.82 -11.75 6.95
N GLU A 7 -6.23 -10.67 6.28
CA GLU A 7 -6.83 -10.73 4.93
C GLU A 7 -5.79 -10.89 3.81
N HIS A 8 -4.53 -10.52 4.05
CA HIS A 8 -3.51 -10.44 3.00
C HIS A 8 -2.48 -11.58 2.97
N GLY A 9 -2.59 -12.58 3.87
CA GLY A 9 -1.83 -13.83 3.71
C GLY A 9 -1.56 -14.61 4.98
N THR A 10 -0.87 -15.74 4.80
CA THR A 10 -0.27 -16.51 5.87
C THR A 10 1.20 -16.12 6.01
N PHE A 11 1.59 -15.63 7.19
CA PHE A 11 2.96 -15.20 7.46
C PHE A 11 3.67 -16.22 8.36
N THR A 12 4.97 -16.36 8.16
CA THR A 12 5.83 -17.20 9.00
C THR A 12 5.87 -16.66 10.43
N ILE A 13 5.89 -15.34 10.58
CA ILE A 13 5.80 -14.63 11.85
C ILE A 13 4.74 -13.53 11.67
N LYS A 14 3.86 -13.38 12.66
CA LYS A 14 2.82 -12.33 12.63
C LYS A 14 3.49 -10.95 12.41
N PRO A 15 3.14 -10.22 11.33
CA PRO A 15 3.65 -8.88 11.09
C PRO A 15 3.33 -7.92 12.24
N VAL A 16 4.25 -7.00 12.52
CA VAL A 16 4.15 -6.07 13.65
C VAL A 16 3.82 -4.68 13.15
N ILE A 17 2.80 -4.04 13.72
CA ILE A 17 2.48 -2.64 13.43
C ILE A 17 3.38 -1.77 14.31
N LEU A 18 4.32 -1.06 13.69
CA LEU A 18 5.30 -0.21 14.39
C LEU A 18 4.75 1.19 14.69
N TYR A 19 3.91 1.71 13.80
CA TYR A 19 3.37 3.06 13.93
C TYR A 19 1.94 3.11 13.42
N TYR A 20 1.09 3.87 14.10
CA TYR A 20 -0.26 4.20 13.67
C TYR A 20 -0.54 5.67 14.01
N LYS A 21 -0.83 6.48 12.98
CA LYS A 21 -1.27 7.86 13.15
C LYS A 21 -2.29 8.21 12.10
N ASP A 22 -3.52 8.43 12.56
CA ASP A 22 -4.74 8.77 11.81
C ASP A 22 -4.96 8.04 10.48
N LYS A 23 -4.16 8.38 9.46
CA LYS A 23 -4.33 7.98 8.06
C LYS A 23 -3.26 7.03 7.53
N TYR A 24 -2.23 6.71 8.31
CA TYR A 24 -1.17 5.80 7.87
C TYR A 24 -0.68 4.92 9.02
N PHE A 25 -0.08 3.81 8.63
CA PHE A 25 0.51 2.85 9.53
C PHE A 25 1.75 2.22 8.88
N VAL A 26 2.69 1.79 9.72
CA VAL A 26 3.91 1.12 9.27
C VAL A 26 3.87 -0.31 9.78
N VAL A 27 4.07 -1.27 8.88
CA VAL A 27 4.10 -2.70 9.19
C VAL A 27 5.51 -3.22 8.95
N ARG A 28 6.03 -3.95 9.94
CA ARG A 28 7.27 -4.72 9.83
C ARG A 28 6.94 -6.18 9.55
N PHE A 29 7.44 -6.69 8.43
CA PHE A 29 7.38 -8.10 8.06
C PHE A 29 8.62 -8.84 8.56
N ALA A 30 8.59 -10.17 8.55
CA ALA A 30 9.71 -11.01 8.97
C ALA A 30 10.87 -10.97 7.96
N ASN A 31 10.53 -10.91 6.68
CA ASN A 31 11.47 -10.90 5.56
C ASN A 31 10.94 -10.03 4.40
N GLU A 32 11.78 -9.88 3.39
CA GLU A 32 11.50 -9.06 2.22
C GLU A 32 10.48 -9.70 1.29
N GLU A 33 10.48 -11.03 1.20
CA GLU A 33 9.57 -11.79 0.35
C GLU A 33 8.11 -11.62 0.80
N GLU A 34 7.83 -11.75 2.09
CA GLU A 34 6.50 -11.54 2.67
C GLU A 34 6.03 -10.09 2.52
N ARG A 35 6.94 -9.12 2.68
CA ARG A 35 6.67 -7.71 2.41
C ARG A 35 6.27 -7.50 0.95
N ASP A 36 7.05 -8.05 0.03
CA ASP A 36 6.89 -7.83 -1.41
C ASP A 36 5.65 -8.54 -1.95
N MET A 37 5.29 -9.71 -1.40
CA MET A 37 4.01 -10.35 -1.67
C MET A 37 2.83 -9.44 -1.33
N VAL A 38 2.86 -8.80 -0.16
CA VAL A 38 1.79 -7.90 0.29
C VAL A 38 1.79 -6.59 -0.51
N LEU A 39 2.95 -6.09 -0.95
CA LEU A 39 3.09 -4.89 -1.78
C LEU A 39 2.68 -5.07 -3.25
N CYS A 40 2.89 -6.25 -3.82
CA CYS A 40 2.63 -6.53 -5.23
C CYS A 40 1.17 -6.93 -5.54
N LEU A 41 0.33 -7.07 -4.52
CA LEU A 41 -1.09 -7.39 -4.68
C LEU A 41 -1.88 -6.16 -5.21
N VAL A 42 -2.94 -6.43 -5.98
CA VAL A 42 -3.71 -5.46 -6.80
C VAL A 42 -4.84 -4.83 -5.94
N PRO A 43 -5.33 -3.60 -6.26
CA PRO A 43 -5.44 -2.50 -5.30
C PRO A 43 -6.08 -2.92 -3.97
N HIS A 44 -5.33 -2.66 -2.91
CA HIS A 44 -5.76 -3.00 -1.57
C HIS A 44 -6.89 -2.08 -1.13
N TYR A 45 -8.04 -2.69 -0.86
CA TYR A 45 -9.11 -2.05 -0.11
C TYR A 45 -8.98 -2.47 1.34
N LEU A 46 -8.64 -1.53 2.20
CA LEU A 46 -8.77 -1.75 3.63
C LEU A 46 -10.11 -1.18 4.09
N MET A 47 -11.01 -2.04 4.58
CA MET A 47 -12.32 -1.63 5.08
C MET A 47 -13.11 -0.77 4.06
N ARG A 48 -13.15 -1.21 2.79
CA ARG A 48 -13.78 -0.49 1.66
C ARG A 48 -13.15 0.86 1.31
N ARG A 49 -11.97 1.20 1.86
CA ARG A 49 -11.21 2.39 1.47
C ARG A 49 -9.97 1.95 0.69
N PRO A 50 -9.71 2.55 -0.49
CA PRO A 50 -8.46 2.29 -1.19
C PRO A 50 -7.30 2.77 -0.32
N ILE A 51 -6.26 1.95 -0.22
CA ILE A 51 -5.01 2.33 0.45
C ILE A 51 -3.86 2.34 -0.55
N ILE A 52 -2.90 3.21 -0.27
CA ILE A 52 -1.65 3.25 -1.01
C ILE A 52 -0.58 2.64 -0.12
N MET A 53 0.13 1.68 -0.68
CA MET A 53 1.20 0.96 -0.02
C MET A 53 2.50 1.25 -0.75
N LYS A 54 3.56 1.46 0.01
CA LYS A 54 4.90 1.60 -0.53
C LYS A 54 5.94 1.06 0.46
N PRO A 55 7.13 0.68 -0.01
CA PRO A 55 8.22 0.34 0.89
C PRO A 55 8.54 1.51 1.83
N TRP A 56 8.87 1.19 3.08
CA TRP A 56 9.31 2.20 4.03
C TRP A 56 10.71 2.70 3.66
N VAL A 57 10.89 4.03 3.70
CA VAL A 57 12.20 4.69 3.51
C VAL A 57 12.44 5.59 4.73
N PRO A 58 13.66 5.64 5.30
CA PRO A 58 13.96 6.48 6.47
C PRO A 58 13.66 7.96 6.24
N GLU A 59 13.82 8.43 5.01
CA GLU A 59 13.62 9.81 4.58
C GLU A 59 12.14 10.13 4.29
N PHE A 60 11.22 9.21 4.57
CA PHE A 60 9.80 9.41 4.33
C PHE A 60 9.31 10.67 5.06
N ASN A 61 8.83 11.64 4.29
CA ASN A 61 8.24 12.86 4.82
C ASN A 61 6.73 12.90 4.55
N PHE A 62 5.92 12.72 5.60
CA PHE A 62 4.45 12.77 5.48
C PHE A 62 3.93 14.10 4.95
N LYS A 63 4.63 15.22 5.09
CA LYS A 63 4.17 16.51 4.55
C LYS A 63 4.39 16.62 3.04
N GLU A 64 5.48 16.05 2.55
CA GLU A 64 5.84 16.05 1.13
C GLU A 64 5.16 14.92 0.37
N GLU A 65 4.84 13.83 1.06
CA GLU A 65 4.30 12.60 0.48
C GLU A 65 2.81 12.39 0.71
N ILE A 66 2.10 13.38 1.28
CA ILE A 66 0.63 13.41 1.19
C ILE A 66 0.30 13.48 -0.30
N LEU A 67 -0.32 12.41 -0.79
CA LEU A 67 -0.66 12.13 -2.18
C LEU A 67 -1.59 13.22 -2.75
N ILE A 68 -1.01 14.34 -3.15
CA ILE A 68 -1.68 15.34 -3.99
C ILE A 68 -1.90 14.82 -5.42
N THR A 69 -1.21 13.74 -5.79
CA THR A 69 -1.33 13.08 -7.10
C THR A 69 -1.47 11.57 -6.93
N ILE A 70 -2.64 11.02 -7.28
CA ILE A 70 -2.88 9.57 -7.31
C ILE A 70 -2.76 9.10 -8.77
N PRO A 71 -1.75 8.28 -9.13
CA PRO A 71 -1.65 7.74 -10.47
C PRO A 71 -2.77 6.71 -10.71
N LEU A 72 -3.73 7.07 -11.56
CA LEU A 72 -4.79 6.15 -11.98
C LEU A 72 -4.30 5.32 -13.16
N ARG A 73 -4.25 3.99 -13.02
CA ARG A 73 -4.12 3.08 -14.17
C ARG A 73 -5.46 3.00 -14.89
N VAL A 74 -5.65 3.88 -15.87
CA VAL A 74 -6.83 3.89 -16.75
C VAL A 74 -6.51 3.24 -18.09
N LYS A 75 -7.38 2.36 -18.58
CA LYS A 75 -7.45 2.01 -20.00
C LYS A 75 -8.48 2.94 -20.63
N LEU A 76 -8.05 3.77 -21.57
CA LEU A 76 -8.94 4.66 -22.32
C LEU A 76 -9.19 4.03 -23.70
N PRO A 77 -10.32 3.32 -23.90
CA PRO A 77 -10.55 2.53 -25.10
C PRO A 77 -10.73 3.37 -26.38
N ASN A 78 -11.01 4.67 -26.27
CA ASN A 78 -11.38 5.54 -27.39
C ASN A 78 -10.59 6.87 -27.44
N LEU A 79 -9.30 6.85 -27.06
CA LEU A 79 -8.50 8.08 -27.16
C LEU A 79 -8.40 8.49 -28.63
N PRO A 80 -8.79 9.73 -29.02
CA PRO A 80 -8.61 10.17 -30.39
C PRO A 80 -7.11 10.19 -30.67
N SER A 81 -6.65 9.38 -31.62
CA SER A 81 -5.30 9.49 -32.15
C SER A 81 -5.18 10.89 -32.75
N SER A 82 -4.42 11.76 -32.10
CA SER A 82 -4.06 13.04 -32.68
C SER A 82 -3.31 12.75 -33.98
N ARG A 83 -3.86 13.25 -35.09
CA ARG A 83 -3.21 13.30 -36.41
C ARG A 83 -1.93 14.13 -36.36
#